data_AF-A0A1G2XAI0-F1
#
_entry.id   AF-A0A1G2XAI0-F1
#
_cell.length_a   1.000
_cell.length_b   1.000
_cell.length_c   1.000
_cell.angle_alpha   90.00
_cell.angle_beta   90.00
_cell.angle_gamma   90.00
#
_symmetry.space_group_name_H-M   'P 1'
#
loop_
_entity.id
_entity.type
_entity.pdbx_description
1 polymer ?
#
loop_
_entity_poly.entity_id
_entity_poly.type
_entity_poly.pdbx_seq_one_letter_code
_entity_poly.pdbx_strand_id
1 'polypeptide(L)'
;GLGKAKQDIAKAKMANLENAIGRFYIDCGRYPGGTEGLKELIAAPSGVQEKWKGPYLKQSELLDPWDNPYIYVEEGEVNPGSFDLISLGADSQQGGDGDNKDIYND
;
A
#
# COMPACT_ATOMS: atom_id res chain seq x y z
N GLY A 1 21.04 -12.16 -3.79
CA GLY A 1 20.14 -13.29 -4.11
C GLY A 1 18.83 -12.75 -4.63
N LEU A 2 18.01 -13.61 -5.24
CA LEU A 2 16.67 -13.24 -5.76
C LEU A 2 15.79 -12.56 -4.70
N GLY A 3 15.93 -12.93 -3.42
CA GLY A 3 15.28 -12.28 -2.28
C GLY A 3 15.48 -10.78 -2.18
N LYS A 4 16.74 -10.33 -2.21
CA LYS A 4 17.05 -8.89 -2.14
C LYS A 4 16.42 -8.14 -3.31
N ALA A 5 16.44 -8.70 -4.52
CA ALA A 5 15.81 -8.09 -5.68
C ALA A 5 14.28 -7.97 -5.51
N LYS A 6 13.61 -9.01 -4.98
CA LYS A 6 12.18 -8.93 -4.66
C LYS A 6 11.90 -7.90 -3.57
N GLN A 7 12.72 -7.82 -2.53
CA GLN A 7 12.56 -6.78 -1.49
C GLN A 7 12.68 -5.36 -2.07
N ASP A 8 13.67 -5.12 -2.94
CA ASP A 8 13.86 -3.82 -3.60
C ASP A 8 12.64 -3.47 -4.50
N ILE A 9 12.10 -4.46 -5.22
CA ILE A 9 10.87 -4.29 -6.02
C ILE A 9 9.67 -3.99 -5.11
N ALA A 10 9.56 -4.65 -3.95
CA ALA A 10 8.47 -4.42 -3.02
C ALA A 10 8.47 -2.97 -2.51
N LYS A 11 9.64 -2.43 -2.16
CA LYS A 11 9.81 -1.01 -1.80
C LYS A 11 9.46 -0.07 -2.95
N ALA A 12 9.90 -0.37 -4.17
CA ALA A 12 9.58 0.44 -5.34
C ALA A 12 8.06 0.47 -5.62
N LYS A 13 7.36 -0.66 -5.45
CA LYS A 13 5.90 -0.74 -5.54
C LYS A 13 5.21 0.03 -4.41
N MET A 14 5.73 -0.05 -3.17
CA MET A 14 5.24 0.77 -2.05
C MET A 14 5.35 2.26 -2.36
N ALA A 15 6.47 2.74 -2.91
CA ALA A 15 6.59 4.14 -3.32
C ALA A 15 5.52 4.56 -4.35
N ASN A 16 5.11 3.67 -5.26
CA ASN A 16 4.00 3.95 -6.18
C ASN A 16 2.65 4.02 -5.45
N LEU A 17 2.43 3.14 -4.45
CA LEU A 17 1.25 3.16 -3.58
C LEU A 17 1.20 4.46 -2.78
N GLU A 18 2.30 4.88 -2.16
CA GLU A 18 2.39 6.14 -1.41
C GLU A 18 2.06 7.35 -2.29
N ASN A 19 2.60 7.40 -3.51
CA ASN A 19 2.27 8.46 -4.46
C ASN A 19 0.78 8.48 -4.81
N ALA A 20 0.15 7.31 -4.96
CA ALA A 20 -1.28 7.22 -5.23
C ALA A 20 -2.13 7.65 -4.03
N ILE A 21 -1.76 7.22 -2.82
CA ILE A 21 -2.36 7.64 -1.55
C ILE A 21 -2.26 9.16 -1.38
N GLY A 22 -1.10 9.74 -1.68
CA GLY A 22 -0.89 11.19 -1.64
C GLY A 22 -1.78 11.95 -2.63
N ARG A 23 -1.93 11.46 -3.86
CA ARG A 23 -2.88 12.05 -4.84
C ARG A 23 -4.33 11.97 -4.36
N PHE A 24 -4.73 10.82 -3.83
CA PHE A 24 -6.07 10.65 -3.24
C PHE A 24 -6.28 11.63 -2.09
N TYR A 25 -5.29 11.81 -1.21
CA TYR A 25 -5.35 12.77 -0.12
C TYR A 25 -5.52 14.21 -0.61
N ILE A 26 -4.78 14.62 -1.63
CA ILE A 26 -4.89 15.96 -2.23
C ILE A 26 -6.30 16.19 -2.79
N ASP A 27 -6.87 15.21 -3.48
CA ASP A 27 -8.18 15.35 -4.13
C ASP A 27 -9.34 15.24 -3.13
N CYS A 28 -9.32 14.22 -2.27
CA CYS A 28 -10.42 13.85 -1.39
C CYS A 28 -10.32 14.44 0.02
N GLY A 29 -9.14 14.91 0.43
CA GLY A 29 -8.88 15.53 1.74
C GLY A 29 -8.75 14.55 2.90
N ARG A 30 -8.58 13.26 2.63
CA ARG A 30 -8.37 12.19 3.62
C ARG A 30 -7.55 11.06 3.01
N TYR A 31 -6.96 10.20 3.83
CA TYR A 31 -6.37 8.96 3.33
C TYR A 31 -7.46 7.95 2.92
N PRO A 32 -7.15 6.99 2.03
CA PRO A 32 -8.01 5.84 1.80
C PRO A 32 -8.27 5.12 3.12
N GLY A 33 -9.48 4.60 3.33
CA GLY A 33 -9.82 4.08 4.65
C GLY A 33 -11.11 3.26 4.67
N GLY A 34 -11.64 3.08 5.89
CA GLY A 34 -12.85 2.30 6.12
C GLY A 34 -12.73 0.83 5.69
N THR A 35 -13.83 0.22 5.26
CA THR A 35 -13.87 -1.19 4.83
C THR A 35 -13.19 -1.44 3.49
N GLU A 36 -13.02 -0.40 2.66
CA GLU A 36 -12.47 -0.51 1.31
C GLU A 36 -10.96 -0.30 1.28
N GLY A 37 -10.41 0.53 2.17
CA GLY A 37 -8.97 0.78 2.31
C GLY A 37 -8.33 1.17 0.97
N LEU A 38 -7.25 0.49 0.59
CA LEU A 38 -6.55 0.75 -0.68
C LEU A 38 -7.41 0.55 -1.94
N LYS A 39 -8.56 -0.13 -1.87
CA LYS A 39 -9.45 -0.27 -3.04
C LYS A 39 -10.07 1.07 -3.46
N GLU A 40 -10.14 2.05 -2.57
CA GLU A 40 -10.58 3.41 -2.90
C GLU A 40 -9.63 4.13 -3.88
N LEU A 41 -8.42 3.60 -4.06
CA LEU A 41 -7.48 4.07 -5.08
C LEU A 41 -7.84 3.58 -6.49
N ILE A 42 -8.67 2.55 -6.61
CA ILE A 42 -9.07 1.93 -7.88
C ILE A 42 -10.49 2.32 -8.26
N ALA A 43 -11.38 2.41 -7.28
CA ALA A 43 -12.78 2.77 -7.47
C ALA A 43 -13.18 3.93 -6.57
N ALA A 44 -14.02 4.83 -7.09
CA ALA A 44 -14.49 5.99 -6.35
C ALA A 44 -15.27 5.56 -5.09
N PRO A 45 -14.87 5.98 -3.88
CA PRO A 45 -15.57 5.63 -2.67
C PRO A 45 -16.81 6.50 -2.44
N SER A 46 -17.74 5.96 -1.66
CA SER A 46 -18.93 6.68 -1.25
C SER A 46 -18.60 7.90 -0.39
N GLY A 47 -19.25 9.03 -0.64
CA GLY A 47 -19.13 10.27 0.12
C GLY A 47 -18.13 11.29 -0.45
N VAL A 48 -17.22 10.89 -1.35
CA VAL A 48 -16.24 11.81 -1.99
C VAL A 48 -16.18 11.67 -3.52
N GLN A 49 -17.20 11.05 -4.14
CA GLN A 49 -17.23 10.78 -5.59
C GLN A 49 -17.03 12.05 -6.43
N GLU A 50 -17.55 13.19 -5.99
CA GLU A 50 -17.40 14.46 -6.71
C GLU A 50 -15.97 15.02 -6.71
N LYS A 51 -15.18 14.66 -5.69
CA LYS A 51 -13.79 15.10 -5.54
C LYS A 51 -12.79 14.11 -6.12
N TRP A 52 -13.16 12.83 -6.19
CA TRP A 52 -12.31 11.74 -6.65
C TRP A 52 -11.95 11.89 -8.14
N LYS A 53 -10.66 11.82 -8.46
CA LYS A 53 -10.11 11.96 -9.82
C LYS A 53 -9.32 10.74 -10.28
N GLY A 54 -9.55 9.61 -9.62
CA GLY A 54 -8.89 8.35 -9.96
C GLY A 54 -9.39 7.74 -11.28
N PRO A 55 -9.04 6.47 -11.55
CA PRO A 55 -8.27 5.59 -10.68
C PRO A 55 -6.84 6.09 -10.48
N TYR A 56 -6.35 5.98 -9.25
CA TYR A 56 -4.99 6.37 -8.88
C TYR A 56 -3.99 5.23 -9.07
N LEU A 57 -4.47 3.98 -9.17
CA LEU A 57 -3.71 2.74 -9.38
C LEU A 57 -4.53 1.69 -10.15
N LYS A 58 -3.84 0.66 -10.66
CA LYS A 58 -4.45 -0.57 -11.16
C LYS A 58 -4.47 -1.66 -10.08
N GLN A 59 -5.40 -2.60 -10.21
CA GLN A 59 -5.52 -3.74 -9.29
C GLN A 59 -4.22 -4.54 -9.09
N SER A 60 -3.43 -4.72 -10.16
CA SER A 60 -2.15 -5.44 -10.12
C SER A 60 -1.09 -4.75 -9.27
N GLU A 61 -1.26 -3.46 -8.97
CA GLU A 61 -0.30 -2.65 -8.19
C GLU A 61 -0.57 -2.74 -6.68
N LEU A 62 -1.68 -3.36 -6.26
CA LEU A 62 -1.96 -3.66 -4.85
C LEU A 62 -1.24 -4.90 -4.32
N LEU A 63 -0.55 -5.63 -5.21
CA LEU A 63 0.14 -6.86 -4.87
C LEU A 63 1.64 -6.64 -4.80
N ASP A 64 2.27 -7.25 -3.81
CA ASP A 64 3.71 -7.29 -3.64
C ASP A 64 4.39 -8.21 -4.68
N PRO A 65 5.72 -8.40 -4.63
CA PRO A 65 6.44 -9.27 -5.59
C PRO A 65 6.23 -10.78 -5.40
N TRP A 66 5.52 -11.19 -4.35
CA TRP A 66 5.12 -12.56 -4.07
C TRP A 66 3.61 -12.77 -4.30
N ASP A 67 2.97 -11.81 -4.97
CA ASP A 67 1.52 -11.79 -5.29
C ASP A 67 0.62 -11.72 -4.05
N ASN A 68 1.16 -11.29 -2.91
CA ASN A 68 0.40 -11.04 -1.69
C ASN A 68 -0.10 -9.59 -1.66
N PRO A 69 -1.31 -9.33 -1.14
CA PRO A 69 -1.78 -7.96 -0.97
C PRO A 69 -0.93 -7.24 0.09
N TYR A 70 -0.63 -5.96 -0.16
CA TYR A 70 -0.07 -5.12 0.89
C TYR A 70 -1.06 -4.93 2.03
N ILE A 71 -0.55 -5.01 3.26
CA ILE A 71 -1.30 -4.60 4.45
C ILE A 71 -1.20 -3.08 4.52
N TYR A 72 -2.35 -2.45 4.79
CA TYR A 72 -2.47 -1.01 4.93
C TYR A 72 -3.05 -0.66 6.29
N VAL A 73 -2.40 0.26 6.99
CA VAL A 73 -2.87 0.80 8.27
C VAL A 73 -2.99 2.30 8.13
N GLU A 74 -4.23 2.81 8.14
CA GLU A 74 -4.53 4.23 7.93
C GLU A 74 -3.89 5.12 9.00
N GLU A 75 -3.95 4.69 10.27
CA GLU A 75 -3.25 5.32 11.39
C GLU A 75 -1.98 4.52 11.68
N GLY A 76 -0.88 4.86 11.00
CA GLY A 76 0.36 4.10 11.06
C GLY A 76 0.86 3.85 12.49
N GLU A 77 1.21 2.59 12.76
CA GLU A 77 1.86 2.15 14.01
C GLU A 77 3.38 2.34 13.92
N VAL A 78 3.97 2.05 12.76
CA VAL A 78 5.40 2.25 12.46
C VAL A 78 5.65 3.69 12.07
N ASN A 79 4.73 4.31 11.33
CA ASN A 79 4.79 5.71 10.93
C ASN A 79 3.65 6.55 11.57
N PRO A 80 3.78 6.94 12.86
CA PRO A 80 2.77 7.74 13.54
C PRO A 80 2.50 9.07 12.85
N GLY A 81 1.22 9.37 12.61
CA GLY A 81 0.77 10.59 11.94
C GLY A 81 0.67 10.49 10.41
N SER A 82 1.03 9.33 9.85
CA SER A 82 0.73 8.95 8.47
C SER A 82 0.10 7.55 8.45
N PHE A 83 0.47 6.73 7.49
CA PHE A 83 -0.03 5.38 7.27
C PHE A 83 1.14 4.40 7.12
N ASP A 84 0.86 3.12 7.34
CA ASP A 84 1.80 2.04 7.05
C ASP A 84 1.35 1.24 5.84
N LEU A 85 2.33 0.82 5.05
CA LEU A 85 2.25 -0.24 4.04
C LEU A 85 3.23 -1.34 4.41
N ILE A 86 2.75 -2.58 4.44
CA ILE A 86 3.54 -3.73 4.88
C ILE A 86 3.41 -4.86 3.85
N SER A 87 4.54 -5.44 3.45
CA SER A 87 4.60 -6.74 2.77
C SER A 87 5.21 -7.75 3.73
N LEU A 88 4.49 -8.83 3.98
CA LEU A 88 4.91 -9.93 4.87
C LEU A 88 5.84 -10.94 4.17
N GLY A 89 6.54 -10.49 3.12
CA GLY A 89 7.44 -11.34 2.33
C GLY A 89 6.77 -12.58 1.72
N ALA A 90 7.61 -13.59 1.47
CA ALA A 90 7.22 -14.81 0.77
C ALA A 90 6.29 -15.74 1.58
N ASP A 91 6.35 -15.72 2.90
CA ASP A 91 5.59 -16.63 3.76
C ASP A 91 4.28 -16.05 4.28
N SER A 92 4.01 -14.78 3.98
CA SER A 92 2.82 -14.06 4.41
C SER A 92 2.62 -14.06 5.93
N GLN A 93 3.71 -14.10 6.69
CA GLN A 93 3.69 -14.13 8.15
C GLN A 93 4.58 -13.03 8.71
N GLN A 94 4.19 -12.49 9.87
CA GLN A 94 4.98 -11.48 10.55
C GLN A 94 6.35 -12.02 10.97
N GLY A 95 7.39 -11.23 10.75
CA GLY A 95 8.78 -11.53 11.09
C GLY A 95 9.56 -12.04 9.89
N GLY A 96 10.22 -13.18 10.07
CA GLY A 96 11.01 -13.83 9.02
C GLY A 96 12.36 -13.18 8.71
N ASP A 97 13.12 -13.89 7.87
CA ASP A 97 14.45 -13.49 7.37
C ASP A 97 14.53 -13.76 5.87
N GLY A 98 15.46 -13.08 5.19
CA GLY A 98 15.63 -13.24 3.74
C GLY A 98 14.33 -12.91 2.99
N ASP A 99 13.88 -13.79 2.11
CA ASP A 99 12.65 -13.61 1.32
C ASP A 99 11.37 -13.52 2.17
N ASN A 100 11.42 -14.01 3.40
CA ASN A 100 10.29 -13.98 4.34
C ASN A 100 10.28 -12.73 5.21
N LYS A 101 11.31 -11.89 5.12
CA LYS A 101 11.43 -10.71 5.97
C LYS A 101 10.35 -9.69 5.63
N ASP A 102 9.64 -9.24 6.66
CA ASP A 102 8.72 -8.10 6.56
C ASP A 102 9.40 -6.84 5.98
N ILE A 103 8.66 -6.14 5.14
CA ILE A 103 9.06 -4.91 4.49
C ILE A 103 8.02 -3.86 4.81
N TYR A 104 8.47 -2.71 5.30
CA TYR A 104 7.66 -1.56 5.62
C TYR A 104 7.99 -0.42 4.66
N ASN A 105 7.04 0.47 4.43
CA ASN A 105 7.32 1.74 3.81
C ASN A 105 8.14 2.66 4.73
N ASP A 106 8.81 3.64 4.12
CA ASP A 106 9.81 4.49 4.79
C ASP A 106 9.17 5.69 5.51
#